data_AF-A0A7G7T0R6-F1
#
_entry.id   AF-A0A7G7T0R6-F1
#
_cell.length_a   1.000
_cell.length_b   1.000
_cell.length_c   1.000
_cell.angle_alpha   90.00
_cell.angle_beta   90.00
_cell.angle_gamma   90.00
#
_symmetry.space_group_name_H-M   'P 1'
#
loop_
_entity.id
_entity.type
_entity.pdbx_description
1 polymer ?
#
loop_
_entity_poly.entity_id
_entity_poly.type
_entity_poly.pdbx_seq_one_letter_code
_entity_poly.pdbx_strand_id
1 'polypeptide(L)'
;MKRPLLAALLCTIAVAASAAQRHDALQPSGRFSVYGHGAAATPPMGWNPWNAFRTDVDQARILSVVDAIQRRGLQQAGYRYINIDDGWWLQRRASGEIAIRTSMFPIASTGDGGTSFRAWTDGLHARGFKAGLYTDVGRNACSQAFDRTSPNLPVGSVAEREIGLQGFEASDLKTMFQDWGFDYLKVDACGLADFAADSAPVREAGQRALRPLIVRGDAVRSDRDAVETHYARIGRLLAALNPDNDYVLSICPWGEAGVRDWGGSYGHLWRTSPDIEPTWDSMLHNFDSASRRELYAGPGRWNDPDMLAVGLGAFDAAHLTEARTHFSLWAMLSAPLLLGFDLTRAPDPLIELLRNPEVIAINQDAAGNQATLVVEAAPVQVLVKPLSARGERAVLLFNRGDTAAVAQVDARQMKLAAGTPLAVRDLWRRRDLPSRQGPLRYALAPHAAMMLKIKGAPVEADATLLSEMTGRIHVAADGLPTYATALDAASGTPRADVTPYGQPLRIAGNAYAYGIGAHADSRLEILTRGEFSKFSTSLGLQESDARGTGTTVFRVYGDARLLYESAPMRSGDAAVAVELPIGKVGVLELVAATDAVPAGALPPLVVWANPLLR
;
A
#
# COMPACT_ATOMS: atom_id res chain seq x y z
N MET A 1 50.20 25.27 -21.37
CA MET A 1 50.13 24.83 -19.96
C MET A 1 48.73 25.02 -19.42
N LYS A 2 48.13 23.93 -18.90
CA LYS A 2 47.01 23.81 -17.94
C LYS A 2 45.61 24.34 -18.34
N ARG A 3 44.74 23.43 -18.82
CA ARG A 3 43.53 22.90 -18.11
C ARG A 3 42.72 21.98 -19.04
N PRO A 4 42.59 20.69 -18.69
CA PRO A 4 41.24 20.16 -18.42
C PRO A 4 41.27 19.23 -17.19
N LEU A 5 40.61 19.60 -16.10
CA LEU A 5 40.47 18.74 -14.90
C LEU A 5 39.11 18.88 -14.19
N LEU A 6 38.17 19.69 -14.69
CA LEU A 6 36.88 19.91 -14.00
C LEU A 6 35.77 18.92 -14.38
N ALA A 7 35.80 18.30 -15.56
CA ALA A 7 34.73 17.38 -15.98
C ALA A 7 34.82 15.99 -15.32
N ALA A 8 36.03 15.51 -15.00
CA ALA A 8 36.22 14.23 -14.31
C ALA A 8 35.86 14.29 -12.81
N LEU A 9 35.94 15.48 -12.20
CA LEU A 9 35.66 15.67 -10.77
C LEU A 9 34.15 15.65 -10.47
N LEU A 10 33.31 16.15 -11.38
CA LEU A 10 31.85 16.15 -11.20
C LEU A 10 31.22 14.75 -11.35
N CYS A 11 31.69 13.93 -12.30
CA CYS A 11 31.24 12.53 -12.40
C CYS A 11 31.71 11.66 -11.23
N THR A 12 32.92 11.89 -10.69
CA THR A 12 33.43 11.11 -9.56
C THR A 12 32.72 11.44 -8.24
N ILE A 13 32.31 12.70 -8.04
CA ILE A 13 31.52 13.10 -6.86
C ILE A 13 30.10 12.50 -6.90
N ALA A 14 29.44 12.45 -8.07
CA ALA A 14 28.10 11.86 -8.19
C ALA A 14 28.09 10.33 -7.98
N VAL A 15 29.09 9.61 -8.50
CA VAL A 15 29.22 8.15 -8.29
C VAL A 15 29.52 7.83 -6.83
N ALA A 16 30.42 8.58 -6.18
CA ALA A 16 30.75 8.40 -4.77
C ALA A 16 29.57 8.67 -3.83
N ALA A 17 28.73 9.69 -4.12
CA ALA A 17 27.51 9.96 -3.37
C ALA A 17 26.50 8.81 -3.47
N SER A 18 26.32 8.23 -4.67
CA SER A 18 25.40 7.09 -4.88
C SER A 18 25.86 5.77 -4.22
N ALA A 19 27.17 5.59 -4.06
CA ALA A 19 27.76 4.43 -3.39
C ALA A 19 27.69 4.58 -1.86
N ALA A 20 27.92 5.79 -1.34
CA ALA A 20 27.80 6.09 0.09
C ALA A 20 26.35 5.96 0.58
N GLN A 21 25.37 6.48 -0.17
CA GLN A 21 23.95 6.38 0.16
C GLN A 21 23.43 4.93 0.12
N ARG A 22 23.94 4.11 -0.82
CA ARG A 22 23.69 2.66 -0.83
C ARG A 22 24.29 1.96 0.39
N HIS A 23 25.50 2.32 0.79
CA HIS A 23 26.14 1.75 1.98
C HIS A 23 25.40 2.09 3.28
N ASP A 24 24.81 3.27 3.39
CA ASP A 24 24.00 3.68 4.55
C ASP A 24 22.68 2.91 4.63
N ALA A 25 22.00 2.68 3.51
CA ALA A 25 20.74 1.94 3.46
C ALA A 25 20.89 0.46 3.91
N LEU A 26 22.08 -0.11 3.79
CA LEU A 26 22.37 -1.48 4.21
C LEU A 26 22.88 -1.59 5.65
N GLN A 27 23.15 -0.48 6.35
CA GLN A 27 23.58 -0.53 7.75
C GLN A 27 22.44 -1.07 8.61
N PRO A 28 22.68 -2.03 9.50
CA PRO A 28 21.63 -2.54 10.38
C PRO A 28 21.22 -1.45 11.38
N SER A 29 19.91 -1.30 11.59
CA SER A 29 19.35 -0.28 12.48
C SER A 29 18.90 -0.85 13.83
N GLY A 30 18.65 -2.15 13.91
CA GLY A 30 18.00 -2.81 15.05
C GLY A 30 16.56 -2.33 15.29
N ARG A 31 15.97 -1.62 14.33
CA ARG A 31 14.62 -1.07 14.40
C ARG A 31 13.79 -1.65 13.26
N PHE A 32 12.48 -1.72 13.50
CA PHE A 32 11.51 -1.96 12.44
C PHE A 32 11.08 -0.59 11.94
N SER A 33 11.73 -0.08 10.89
CA SER A 33 11.71 1.31 10.43
C SER A 33 10.46 1.67 9.62
N VAL A 34 9.29 1.26 10.10
CA VAL A 34 7.99 1.66 9.55
C VAL A 34 7.46 2.88 10.29
N TYR A 35 6.45 3.54 9.71
CA TYR A 35 5.74 4.61 10.39
C TYR A 35 5.07 4.10 11.68
N GLY A 36 5.69 4.38 12.83
CA GLY A 36 5.30 3.83 14.15
C GLY A 36 4.31 4.69 14.93
N HIS A 37 3.69 5.67 14.28
CA HIS A 37 2.73 6.61 14.86
C HIS A 37 1.33 6.34 14.32
N GLY A 38 0.30 6.94 14.93
CA GLY A 38 -1.09 6.89 14.49
C GLY A 38 -1.81 5.56 14.70
N ALA A 39 -2.93 5.40 13.99
CA ALA A 39 -3.91 4.34 14.18
C ALA A 39 -4.31 3.68 12.83
N ALA A 40 -3.56 2.66 12.41
CA ALA A 40 -3.92 1.82 11.27
C ALA A 40 -3.46 0.35 11.44
N ALA A 41 -3.64 -0.21 12.64
CA ALA A 41 -3.24 -1.59 12.94
C ALA A 41 -3.91 -2.63 12.01
N THR A 42 -5.09 -2.30 11.49
CA THR A 42 -5.77 -2.96 10.37
C THR A 42 -6.07 -1.94 9.27
N PRO A 43 -6.36 -2.35 8.02
CA PRO A 43 -6.68 -1.42 6.94
C PRO A 43 -7.90 -0.56 7.30
N PRO A 44 -7.88 0.77 7.09
CA PRO A 44 -9.03 1.63 7.36
C PRO A 44 -10.27 1.21 6.55
N MET A 45 -11.45 1.29 7.18
CA MET A 45 -12.74 1.04 6.54
C MET A 45 -13.65 2.27 6.72
N GLY A 46 -14.28 2.74 5.65
CA GLY A 46 -15.02 3.98 5.68
C GLY A 46 -15.75 4.32 4.41
N TRP A 47 -16.06 5.59 4.22
CA TRP A 47 -16.71 6.14 3.06
C TRP A 47 -16.07 7.47 2.65
N ASN A 48 -15.89 7.66 1.34
CA ASN A 48 -15.39 8.88 0.74
C ASN A 48 -16.36 9.36 -0.36
N PRO A 49 -16.72 10.66 -0.37
CA PRO A 49 -17.75 11.22 -1.26
C PRO A 49 -17.34 11.36 -2.73
N TRP A 50 -16.04 11.31 -3.06
CA TRP A 50 -15.53 11.79 -4.35
C TRP A 50 -16.18 11.10 -5.56
N ASN A 51 -16.27 9.77 -5.56
CA ASN A 51 -16.85 9.02 -6.66
C ASN A 51 -18.38 9.24 -6.82
N ALA A 52 -19.06 9.67 -5.75
CA ALA A 52 -20.50 9.94 -5.77
C ALA A 52 -20.84 11.39 -6.14
N PHE A 53 -20.07 12.35 -5.61
CA PHE A 53 -20.45 13.76 -5.59
C PHE A 53 -19.40 14.71 -6.15
N ARG A 54 -18.15 14.26 -6.38
CA ARG A 54 -17.03 15.12 -6.76
C ARG A 54 -16.95 16.35 -5.86
N THR A 55 -16.75 17.54 -6.45
CA THR A 55 -16.72 18.83 -5.76
C THR A 55 -18.10 19.35 -5.32
N ASP A 56 -19.21 18.68 -5.66
CA ASP A 56 -20.56 19.03 -5.21
C ASP A 56 -20.92 18.37 -3.85
N VAL A 57 -19.93 17.95 -3.07
CA VAL A 57 -20.15 17.34 -1.76
C VAL A 57 -20.57 18.38 -0.71
N ASP A 58 -21.74 18.21 -0.09
CA ASP A 58 -22.24 19.12 0.96
C ASP A 58 -22.55 18.40 2.27
N GLN A 59 -22.72 19.18 3.34
CA GLN A 59 -23.02 18.69 4.69
C GLN A 59 -24.25 17.78 4.73
N ALA A 60 -25.33 18.13 4.02
CA ALA A 60 -26.58 17.38 4.08
C ALA A 60 -26.46 16.02 3.39
N ARG A 61 -25.78 15.96 2.24
CA ARG A 61 -25.49 14.72 1.51
C ARG A 61 -24.65 13.77 2.34
N ILE A 62 -23.57 14.26 2.94
CA ILE A 62 -22.72 13.42 3.81
C ILE A 62 -23.54 12.92 5.00
N LEU A 63 -24.27 13.78 5.71
CA LEU A 63 -25.07 13.34 6.88
C LEU A 63 -26.13 12.30 6.50
N SER A 64 -26.76 12.42 5.33
CA SER A 64 -27.70 11.42 4.83
C SER A 64 -27.03 10.06 4.59
N VAL A 65 -25.81 10.05 4.04
CA VAL A 65 -25.00 8.84 3.89
C VAL A 65 -24.58 8.28 5.25
N VAL A 66 -24.16 9.11 6.21
CA VAL A 66 -23.83 8.69 7.57
C VAL A 66 -25.02 8.00 8.23
N ASP A 67 -26.23 8.58 8.10
CA ASP A 67 -27.43 7.94 8.62
C ASP A 67 -27.70 6.59 7.92
N ALA A 68 -27.47 6.49 6.61
CA ALA A 68 -27.61 5.24 5.87
C ALA A 68 -26.60 4.18 6.38
N ILE A 69 -25.35 4.56 6.61
CA ILE A 69 -24.31 3.67 7.16
C ILE A 69 -24.75 3.10 8.52
N GLN A 70 -25.29 3.94 9.42
CA GLN A 70 -25.79 3.48 10.72
C GLN A 70 -27.03 2.60 10.60
N ARG A 71 -28.06 3.06 9.89
CA ARG A 71 -29.34 2.33 9.76
C ARG A 71 -29.19 0.98 9.07
N ARG A 72 -28.24 0.85 8.14
CA ARG A 72 -28.05 -0.35 7.32
C ARG A 72 -26.99 -1.31 7.88
N GLY A 73 -26.42 -1.01 9.05
CA GLY A 73 -25.51 -1.93 9.74
C GLY A 73 -24.04 -1.84 9.32
N LEU A 74 -23.67 -0.86 8.49
CA LEU A 74 -22.31 -0.75 7.94
C LEU A 74 -21.33 -0.22 9.00
N GLN A 75 -21.75 0.67 9.89
CA GLN A 75 -20.89 1.12 10.99
C GLN A 75 -20.45 -0.06 11.87
N GLN A 76 -21.39 -0.96 12.21
CA GLN A 76 -21.13 -2.16 13.01
C GLN A 76 -20.25 -3.17 12.26
N ALA A 77 -20.29 -3.17 10.93
CA ALA A 77 -19.40 -3.97 10.10
C ALA A 77 -17.96 -3.40 10.02
N GLY A 78 -17.73 -2.17 10.51
CA GLY A 78 -16.41 -1.55 10.61
C GLY A 78 -16.22 -0.25 9.83
N TYR A 79 -17.17 0.12 8.96
CA TYR A 79 -17.09 1.35 8.15
C TYR A 79 -17.28 2.60 9.02
N ARG A 80 -16.16 3.17 9.50
CA ARG A 80 -16.16 4.20 10.54
C ARG A 80 -15.50 5.52 10.14
N TYR A 81 -14.65 5.55 9.12
CA TYR A 81 -14.07 6.80 8.61
C TYR A 81 -15.05 7.47 7.66
N ILE A 82 -15.48 8.70 7.96
CA ILE A 82 -16.35 9.52 7.12
C ILE A 82 -15.51 10.69 6.62
N ASN A 83 -15.13 10.63 5.35
CA ASN A 83 -14.24 11.62 4.76
C ASN A 83 -15.01 12.76 4.10
N ILE A 84 -14.40 13.96 4.13
CA ILE A 84 -14.67 15.05 3.20
C ILE A 84 -13.53 15.04 2.18
N ASP A 85 -13.85 14.94 0.89
CA ASP A 85 -12.86 15.02 -0.19
C ASP A 85 -12.80 16.46 -0.78
N ASP A 86 -12.21 16.66 -1.95
CA ASP A 86 -12.00 17.97 -2.57
C ASP A 86 -13.30 18.80 -2.74
N GLY A 87 -13.20 20.14 -2.59
CA GLY A 87 -14.31 21.10 -2.77
C GLY A 87 -14.81 21.81 -1.50
N TRP A 88 -14.33 21.43 -0.30
CA TRP A 88 -14.81 21.99 0.97
C TRP A 88 -14.36 23.41 1.29
N TRP A 89 -13.29 23.88 0.66
CA TRP A 89 -12.70 25.20 0.85
C TRP A 89 -13.37 26.29 0.02
N LEU A 90 -13.38 27.50 0.56
CA LEU A 90 -13.75 28.72 -0.15
C LEU A 90 -12.52 29.40 -0.76
N GLN A 91 -11.54 29.74 0.09
CA GLN A 91 -10.30 30.41 -0.29
C GLN A 91 -9.32 30.45 0.90
N ARG A 92 -8.05 30.74 0.66
CA ARG A 92 -7.07 31.12 1.69
C ARG A 92 -7.21 32.60 2.04
N ARG A 93 -7.24 32.92 3.33
CA ARG A 93 -7.30 34.31 3.85
C ARG A 93 -5.90 34.94 3.85
N ALA A 94 -5.85 36.26 3.93
CA ALA A 94 -4.59 36.99 4.09
C ALA A 94 -3.83 36.63 5.39
N SER A 95 -4.52 36.13 6.43
CA SER A 95 -3.91 35.58 7.65
C SER A 95 -3.15 34.27 7.39
N GLY A 96 -3.34 33.65 6.23
CA GLY A 96 -2.82 32.34 5.90
C GLY A 96 -3.79 31.20 6.16
N GLU A 97 -4.90 31.40 6.88
CA GLU A 97 -5.88 30.36 7.20
C GLU A 97 -6.77 30.01 5.99
N ILE A 98 -7.20 28.75 5.89
CA ILE A 98 -8.19 28.32 4.89
C ILE A 98 -9.60 28.62 5.40
N ALA A 99 -10.35 29.45 4.67
CA ALA A 99 -11.76 29.66 4.90
C ALA A 99 -12.57 28.48 4.34
N ILE A 100 -13.44 27.89 5.17
CA ILE A 100 -14.36 26.83 4.76
C ILE A 100 -15.52 27.43 3.97
N ARG A 101 -16.01 26.70 2.96
CA ARG A 101 -17.19 27.07 2.18
C ARG A 101 -18.47 26.81 2.97
N THR A 102 -18.86 27.77 3.81
CA THR A 102 -20.04 27.66 4.69
C THR A 102 -21.38 27.57 3.96
N SER A 103 -21.45 27.92 2.66
CA SER A 103 -22.63 27.65 1.84
C SER A 103 -22.88 26.15 1.62
N MET A 104 -21.83 25.32 1.66
CA MET A 104 -21.91 23.86 1.54
C MET A 104 -21.79 23.17 2.91
N PHE A 105 -21.07 23.80 3.84
CA PHE A 105 -20.91 23.35 5.22
C PHE A 105 -21.36 24.42 6.23
N PRO A 106 -22.67 24.69 6.38
CA PRO A 106 -23.17 25.70 7.31
C PRO A 106 -22.70 25.51 8.76
N ILE A 107 -22.51 24.25 9.19
CA ILE A 107 -21.99 23.91 10.54
C ILE A 107 -20.61 24.50 10.82
N ALA A 108 -19.85 24.86 9.77
CA ALA A 108 -18.51 25.39 9.91
C ALA A 108 -18.49 26.89 10.23
N SER A 109 -19.61 27.61 10.20
CA SER A 109 -19.64 29.03 10.52
C SER A 109 -19.43 29.27 12.02
N THR A 110 -18.42 30.08 12.37
CA THR A 110 -18.26 30.60 13.74
C THR A 110 -18.80 32.03 13.76
N GLY A 111 -19.64 32.37 14.76
CA GLY A 111 -20.42 33.62 14.79
C GLY A 111 -19.60 34.92 14.82
N ASP A 112 -18.27 34.83 14.84
CA ASP A 112 -17.28 35.90 14.77
C ASP A 112 -16.74 36.14 13.34
N GLY A 113 -17.29 35.46 12.32
CA GLY A 113 -16.84 35.56 10.93
C GLY A 113 -15.65 34.65 10.59
N GLY A 114 -15.22 33.80 11.53
CA GLY A 114 -14.32 32.68 11.28
C GLY A 114 -15.02 31.45 10.69
N THR A 115 -14.24 30.40 10.46
CA THR A 115 -14.78 29.09 10.07
C THR A 115 -14.03 27.96 10.77
N SER A 116 -14.74 26.94 11.27
CA SER A 116 -14.15 25.79 11.94
C SER A 116 -14.94 24.51 11.70
N PHE A 117 -14.26 23.42 11.36
CA PHE A 117 -14.89 22.10 11.29
C PHE A 117 -15.04 21.40 12.65
N ARG A 118 -14.71 22.06 13.77
CA ARG A 118 -14.78 21.41 15.09
C ARG A 118 -16.17 20.87 15.44
N ALA A 119 -17.23 21.64 15.15
CA ALA A 119 -18.60 21.17 15.39
C ALA A 119 -18.99 19.99 14.47
N TRP A 120 -18.38 19.89 13.29
CA TRP A 120 -18.57 18.77 12.36
C TRP A 120 -17.93 17.49 12.88
N THR A 121 -16.66 17.55 13.28
CA THR A 121 -15.92 16.40 13.81
C THR A 121 -16.51 15.93 15.13
N ASP A 122 -16.80 16.83 16.07
CA ASP A 122 -17.47 16.50 17.35
C ASP A 122 -18.81 15.77 17.10
N GLY A 123 -19.57 16.21 16.09
CA GLY A 123 -20.83 15.58 15.70
C GLY A 123 -20.66 14.16 15.15
N LEU A 124 -19.62 13.91 14.37
CA LEU A 124 -19.27 12.56 13.88
C LEU A 124 -18.75 11.67 15.02
N HIS A 125 -17.88 12.20 15.88
CA HIS A 125 -17.33 11.49 17.04
C HIS A 125 -18.41 11.08 18.03
N ALA A 126 -19.36 11.97 18.34
CA ALA A 126 -20.51 11.67 19.20
C ALA A 126 -21.39 10.53 18.64
N ARG A 127 -21.33 10.27 17.33
CA ARG A 127 -22.02 9.18 16.65
C ARG A 127 -21.15 7.92 16.48
N GLY A 128 -19.93 7.90 17.04
CA GLY A 128 -18.99 6.79 16.96
C GLY A 128 -18.27 6.65 15.62
N PHE A 129 -18.20 7.73 14.83
CA PHE A 129 -17.42 7.79 13.60
C PHE A 129 -16.06 8.45 13.82
N LYS A 130 -15.18 8.31 12.84
CA LYS A 130 -13.92 9.03 12.67
C LYS A 130 -14.07 9.99 11.50
N ALA A 131 -13.59 11.21 11.65
CA ALA A 131 -13.70 12.25 10.63
C ALA A 131 -12.44 12.29 9.76
N GLY A 132 -12.60 12.28 8.44
CA GLY A 132 -11.50 12.44 7.50
C GLY A 132 -11.60 13.71 6.66
N LEU A 133 -10.44 14.24 6.26
CA LEU A 133 -10.31 15.41 5.40
C LEU A 133 -9.36 15.14 4.24
N TYR A 134 -9.50 15.93 3.19
CA TYR A 134 -8.62 15.96 2.04
C TYR A 134 -7.86 17.29 1.94
N THR A 135 -6.61 17.20 1.49
CA THR A 135 -5.76 18.34 1.10
C THR A 135 -4.76 17.92 0.02
N ASP A 136 -3.96 18.85 -0.49
CA ASP A 136 -2.87 18.61 -1.43
C ASP A 136 -1.52 19.05 -0.83
N VAL A 137 -0.46 18.29 -1.11
CA VAL A 137 0.90 18.57 -0.63
C VAL A 137 1.51 19.84 -1.24
N GLY A 138 1.08 20.22 -2.45
CA GLY A 138 1.50 21.39 -3.19
C GLY A 138 0.66 22.62 -2.86
N ARG A 139 0.52 23.55 -3.82
CA ARG A 139 -0.23 24.82 -3.62
C ARG A 139 -1.71 24.73 -3.97
N ASN A 140 -2.08 23.81 -4.84
CA ASN A 140 -3.40 23.74 -5.44
C ASN A 140 -3.89 22.30 -5.40
N ALA A 141 -5.18 22.10 -5.20
CA ALA A 141 -5.75 20.77 -5.18
C ALA A 141 -6.08 20.24 -6.59
N CYS A 142 -6.33 18.94 -6.67
CA CYS A 142 -6.65 18.25 -7.92
C CYS A 142 -7.89 18.79 -8.64
N SER A 143 -8.93 19.21 -7.93
CA SER A 143 -10.12 19.81 -8.57
C SER A 143 -9.77 21.03 -9.42
N GLN A 144 -8.78 21.84 -9.02
CA GLN A 144 -8.32 23.00 -9.78
C GLN A 144 -7.61 22.61 -11.09
N ALA A 145 -7.16 21.35 -11.22
CA ALA A 145 -6.56 20.81 -12.44
C ALA A 145 -7.56 20.01 -13.30
N PHE A 146 -8.41 19.19 -12.67
CA PHE A 146 -9.23 18.17 -13.34
C PHE A 146 -10.74 18.39 -13.28
N ASP A 147 -11.24 19.27 -12.41
CA ASP A 147 -12.66 19.64 -12.29
C ASP A 147 -12.86 21.16 -12.51
N ARG A 148 -12.20 21.69 -13.54
CA ARG A 148 -12.00 23.14 -13.76
C ARG A 148 -13.27 23.95 -13.99
N THR A 149 -14.36 23.27 -14.35
CA THR A 149 -15.67 23.89 -14.58
C THR A 149 -16.56 23.86 -13.35
N SER A 150 -16.11 23.23 -12.25
CA SER A 150 -16.88 23.16 -11.03
C SER A 150 -17.16 24.56 -10.45
N PRO A 151 -18.39 24.83 -9.99
CA PRO A 151 -18.72 26.07 -9.30
C PRO A 151 -18.10 26.13 -7.88
N ASN A 152 -17.56 25.01 -7.39
CA ASN A 152 -17.09 24.87 -6.01
C ASN A 152 -15.56 24.92 -5.88
N LEU A 153 -14.86 25.42 -6.91
CA LEU A 153 -13.43 25.69 -6.84
C LEU A 153 -13.10 26.89 -5.92
N PRO A 154 -11.88 26.97 -5.36
CA PRO A 154 -11.42 28.14 -4.62
C PRO A 154 -11.60 29.45 -5.39
N VAL A 155 -11.98 30.52 -4.69
CA VAL A 155 -12.27 31.84 -5.29
C VAL A 155 -11.25 32.90 -4.87
N GLY A 156 -11.30 34.07 -5.53
CA GLY A 156 -10.43 35.19 -5.25
C GLY A 156 -9.20 35.27 -6.17
N SER A 157 -8.19 36.01 -5.71
CA SER A 157 -6.90 36.17 -6.36
C SER A 157 -6.12 34.84 -6.45
N VAL A 158 -5.01 34.81 -7.19
CA VAL A 158 -4.17 33.60 -7.29
C VAL A 158 -3.72 33.10 -5.92
N ALA A 159 -3.28 34.00 -5.04
CA ALA A 159 -2.83 33.62 -3.69
C ALA A 159 -3.98 33.09 -2.81
N GLU A 160 -5.20 33.64 -2.97
CA GLU A 160 -6.38 33.16 -2.26
C GLU A 160 -6.86 31.79 -2.76
N ARG A 161 -6.56 31.44 -4.01
CA ARG A 161 -6.90 30.13 -4.59
C ARG A 161 -5.86 29.03 -4.30
N GLU A 162 -4.67 29.39 -3.81
CA GLU A 162 -3.62 28.43 -3.41
C GLU A 162 -3.95 27.81 -2.02
N ILE A 163 -4.84 26.80 -2.00
CA ILE A 163 -5.37 26.16 -0.78
C ILE A 163 -4.61 24.91 -0.32
N GLY A 164 -3.60 24.46 -1.06
CA GLY A 164 -2.76 23.31 -0.66
C GLY A 164 -1.78 23.67 0.47
N LEU A 165 -1.07 22.66 0.98
CA LEU A 165 -0.24 22.77 2.18
C LEU A 165 1.09 23.51 1.98
N GLN A 166 1.58 23.67 0.74
CA GLN A 166 2.94 24.18 0.52
C GLN A 166 3.13 25.59 1.11
N GLY A 167 3.98 25.70 2.13
CA GLY A 167 4.26 26.95 2.86
C GLY A 167 3.42 27.16 4.12
N PHE A 168 2.40 26.33 4.33
CA PHE A 168 1.46 26.37 5.46
C PHE A 168 1.38 25.02 6.18
N GLU A 169 2.32 24.08 5.94
CA GLU A 169 2.21 22.70 6.42
C GLU A 169 1.99 22.64 7.93
N ALA A 170 2.79 23.37 8.71
CA ALA A 170 2.70 23.33 10.17
C ALA A 170 1.39 23.95 10.70
N SER A 171 0.96 25.09 10.15
CA SER A 171 -0.26 25.78 10.59
C SER A 171 -1.50 25.01 10.19
N ASP A 172 -1.57 24.54 8.95
CA ASP A 172 -2.76 23.87 8.42
C ASP A 172 -2.93 22.49 9.07
N LEU A 173 -1.85 21.72 9.26
CA LEU A 173 -1.92 20.43 9.97
C LEU A 173 -2.30 20.61 11.44
N LYS A 174 -1.82 21.67 12.11
CA LYS A 174 -2.25 22.01 13.47
C LYS A 174 -3.75 22.30 13.48
N THR A 175 -4.23 23.14 12.58
CA THR A 175 -5.65 23.49 12.48
C THR A 175 -6.51 22.26 12.23
N MET A 176 -6.14 21.42 11.26
CA MET A 176 -6.90 20.23 10.91
C MET A 176 -6.98 19.21 12.06
N PHE A 177 -5.89 18.97 12.78
CA PHE A 177 -5.86 17.93 13.81
C PHE A 177 -6.14 18.44 15.23
N GLN A 178 -5.52 19.54 15.66
CA GLN A 178 -5.71 20.05 17.02
C GLN A 178 -6.96 20.91 17.16
N ASP A 179 -7.18 21.83 16.21
CA ASP A 179 -8.26 22.82 16.35
C ASP A 179 -9.60 22.26 15.86
N TRP A 180 -9.58 21.54 14.73
CA TRP A 180 -10.77 20.91 14.14
C TRP A 180 -10.97 19.47 14.60
N GLY A 181 -9.95 18.72 14.99
CA GLY A 181 -10.13 17.36 15.52
C GLY A 181 -10.38 16.27 14.47
N PHE A 182 -9.79 16.37 13.28
CA PHE A 182 -9.84 15.28 12.29
C PHE A 182 -8.98 14.07 12.71
N ASP A 183 -9.36 12.88 12.27
CA ASP A 183 -8.68 11.60 12.55
C ASP A 183 -8.02 10.99 11.31
N TYR A 184 -8.32 11.50 10.13
CA TYR A 184 -7.82 10.97 8.86
C TYR A 184 -7.50 12.12 7.91
N LEU A 185 -6.35 12.07 7.25
CA LEU A 185 -5.98 13.03 6.22
C LEU A 185 -5.53 12.30 4.94
N LYS A 186 -6.24 12.55 3.83
CA LYS A 186 -5.76 12.26 2.48
C LYS A 186 -4.97 13.46 1.98
N VAL A 187 -3.74 13.23 1.55
CA VAL A 187 -2.84 14.25 0.99
C VAL A 187 -2.51 13.87 -0.44
N ASP A 188 -3.03 14.65 -1.39
CA ASP A 188 -2.83 14.47 -2.83
C ASP A 188 -1.58 15.19 -3.36
N ALA A 189 -1.26 15.00 -4.65
CA ALA A 189 -0.04 15.51 -5.26
C ALA A 189 -0.21 16.36 -6.53
N CYS A 190 -1.43 16.76 -6.89
CA CYS A 190 -1.68 17.56 -8.10
C CYS A 190 -0.93 18.89 -8.06
N GLY A 191 -0.83 19.51 -6.89
CA GLY A 191 -0.06 20.73 -6.67
C GLY A 191 1.45 20.58 -6.87
N LEU A 192 1.99 19.36 -7.12
CA LEU A 192 3.37 19.10 -7.52
C LEU A 192 3.50 18.65 -8.99
N ALA A 193 2.38 18.34 -9.66
CA ALA A 193 2.38 17.65 -10.94
C ALA A 193 1.75 18.49 -12.08
N ASP A 194 0.57 19.07 -11.82
CA ASP A 194 -0.36 19.39 -12.91
C ASP A 194 -0.47 20.90 -13.23
N PHE A 195 0.43 21.73 -12.67
CA PHE A 195 0.45 23.19 -12.84
C PHE A 195 1.71 23.70 -13.56
N ALA A 196 2.24 22.92 -14.51
CA ALA A 196 3.33 23.37 -15.40
C ALA A 196 2.92 24.61 -16.22
N ALA A 197 3.90 25.39 -16.68
CA ALA A 197 3.64 26.68 -17.36
C ALA A 197 2.73 26.58 -18.60
N ASP A 198 2.77 25.44 -19.30
CA ASP A 198 1.97 25.12 -20.47
C ASP A 198 0.70 24.32 -20.15
N SER A 199 0.40 24.06 -18.88
CA SER A 199 -0.82 23.36 -18.48
C SER A 199 -2.07 24.23 -18.65
N ALA A 200 -3.22 23.59 -18.87
CA ALA A 200 -4.50 24.29 -18.97
C ALA A 200 -4.84 25.11 -17.71
N PRO A 201 -4.62 24.63 -16.47
CA PRO A 201 -4.87 25.43 -15.26
C PRO A 201 -4.08 26.75 -15.22
N VAL A 202 -2.85 26.77 -15.73
CA VAL A 202 -2.03 27.98 -15.78
C VAL A 202 -2.46 28.90 -16.92
N ARG A 203 -2.58 28.38 -18.14
CA ARG A 203 -2.91 29.19 -19.32
C ARG A 203 -4.32 29.75 -19.32
N GLU A 204 -5.28 28.99 -18.80
CA GLU A 204 -6.72 29.31 -18.91
C GLU A 204 -7.29 29.86 -17.60
N ALA A 205 -6.88 29.31 -16.45
CA ALA A 205 -7.41 29.72 -15.14
C ALA A 205 -6.49 30.66 -14.35
N GLY A 206 -5.34 31.02 -14.93
CA GLY A 206 -4.37 31.95 -14.34
C GLY A 206 -3.71 31.43 -13.06
N GLN A 207 -3.61 30.11 -12.90
CA GLN A 207 -2.89 29.52 -11.77
C GLN A 207 -1.40 29.82 -11.87
N ARG A 208 -0.71 29.84 -10.72
CA ARG A 208 0.74 30.07 -10.71
C ARG A 208 1.45 28.85 -11.29
N ALA A 209 2.30 29.09 -12.29
CA ALA A 209 3.15 28.06 -12.86
C ALA A 209 4.15 27.50 -11.83
N LEU A 210 4.42 26.19 -11.93
CA LEU A 210 5.49 25.51 -11.21
C LEU A 210 6.34 24.66 -12.16
N ARG A 211 7.54 24.28 -11.71
CA ARG A 211 8.29 23.16 -12.31
C ARG A 211 7.72 21.87 -11.70
N PRO A 212 7.13 20.97 -12.51
CA PRO A 212 6.56 19.74 -11.96
C PRO A 212 7.65 18.89 -11.33
N LEU A 213 7.40 18.42 -10.11
CA LEU A 213 8.21 17.41 -9.45
C LEU A 213 7.74 16.00 -9.84
N ILE A 214 6.47 15.85 -10.18
CA ILE A 214 5.92 14.61 -10.74
C ILE A 214 5.58 14.87 -12.20
N VAL A 215 6.19 14.09 -13.09
CA VAL A 215 5.78 13.96 -14.49
C VAL A 215 5.09 12.61 -14.61
N ARG A 216 3.75 12.62 -14.63
CA ARG A 216 2.92 11.41 -14.63
C ARG A 216 3.39 10.40 -15.69
N GLY A 217 3.56 9.15 -15.29
CA GLY A 217 4.04 8.06 -16.13
C GLY A 217 5.55 8.08 -16.45
N ASP A 218 6.28 9.13 -16.09
CA ASP A 218 7.70 9.29 -16.40
C ASP A 218 8.54 9.38 -15.11
N ALA A 219 9.04 8.21 -14.70
CA ALA A 219 9.88 8.07 -13.51
C ALA A 219 11.21 8.83 -13.63
N VAL A 220 11.75 8.98 -14.84
CA VAL A 220 13.07 9.58 -15.09
C VAL A 220 13.01 11.10 -14.98
N ARG A 221 11.92 11.71 -15.46
CA ARG A 221 11.71 13.16 -15.37
C ARG A 221 11.16 13.61 -14.03
N SER A 222 10.61 12.70 -13.24
CA SER A 222 10.09 12.97 -11.91
C SER A 222 11.21 13.06 -10.87
N ASP A 223 11.09 14.03 -9.97
CA ASP A 223 12.01 14.32 -8.87
C ASP A 223 11.54 13.60 -7.60
N ARG A 224 11.81 12.29 -7.52
CA ARG A 224 11.37 11.42 -6.42
C ARG A 224 11.76 11.97 -5.05
N ASP A 225 13.03 12.33 -4.87
CA ASP A 225 13.56 12.73 -3.57
C ASP A 225 12.90 14.01 -3.06
N ALA A 226 12.59 14.94 -3.96
CA ALA A 226 11.84 16.14 -3.61
C ALA A 226 10.40 15.81 -3.19
N VAL A 227 9.71 14.92 -3.91
CA VAL A 227 8.36 14.47 -3.55
C VAL A 227 8.35 13.75 -2.20
N GLU A 228 9.27 12.82 -1.98
CA GLU A 228 9.45 12.13 -0.69
C GLU A 228 9.70 13.14 0.43
N THR A 229 10.57 14.13 0.21
CA THR A 229 10.87 15.18 1.20
C THR A 229 9.62 15.95 1.63
N HIS A 230 8.73 16.28 0.69
CA HIS A 230 7.47 16.96 0.98
C HIS A 230 6.56 16.10 1.87
N TYR A 231 6.36 14.82 1.54
CA TYR A 231 5.52 13.92 2.35
C TYR A 231 6.16 13.55 3.69
N ALA A 232 7.48 13.35 3.74
CA ALA A 232 8.22 13.11 4.97
C ALA A 232 8.12 14.29 5.95
N ARG A 233 8.04 15.52 5.44
CA ARG A 233 7.77 16.71 6.27
C ARG A 233 6.37 16.65 6.90
N ILE A 234 5.34 16.31 6.11
CA ILE A 234 3.97 16.18 6.62
C ILE A 234 3.88 15.08 7.68
N GLY A 235 4.42 13.88 7.41
CA GLY A 235 4.43 12.77 8.37
C GLY A 235 5.09 13.16 9.70
N ARG A 236 6.27 13.80 9.66
CA ARG A 236 6.97 14.29 10.86
C ARG A 236 6.19 15.36 11.62
N LEU A 237 5.58 16.31 10.91
CA LEU A 237 4.77 17.35 11.53
C LEU A 237 3.53 16.76 12.21
N LEU A 238 2.81 15.85 11.55
CA LEU A 238 1.65 15.20 12.14
C LEU A 238 2.00 14.38 13.38
N ALA A 239 3.08 13.61 13.34
CA ALA A 239 3.57 12.87 14.50
C ALA A 239 3.90 13.79 15.69
N ALA A 240 4.36 15.02 15.43
CA ALA A 240 4.63 16.00 16.48
C ALA A 240 3.37 16.76 16.95
N LEU A 241 2.38 16.95 16.09
CA LEU A 241 1.19 17.78 16.34
C LEU A 241 0.01 17.00 16.93
N ASN A 242 -0.05 15.68 16.83
CA ASN A 242 -1.17 14.90 17.38
C ASN A 242 -0.76 14.11 18.65
N PRO A 243 -0.97 14.67 19.85
CA PRO A 243 -0.48 14.09 21.10
C PRO A 243 -1.16 12.75 21.46
N ASP A 244 -2.37 12.51 20.96
CA ASP A 244 -3.13 11.28 21.28
C ASP A 244 -2.76 10.12 20.33
N ASN A 245 -1.95 10.40 19.29
CA ASN A 245 -1.42 9.42 18.35
C ASN A 245 -2.51 8.54 17.69
N ASP A 246 -3.72 9.08 17.54
CA ASP A 246 -4.87 8.40 16.91
C ASP A 246 -5.25 9.12 15.62
N TYR A 247 -4.52 8.82 14.55
CA TYR A 247 -4.81 9.34 13.20
C TYR A 247 -4.37 8.40 12.09
N VAL A 248 -4.92 8.61 10.90
CA VAL A 248 -4.51 7.97 9.66
C VAL A 248 -4.00 9.02 8.69
N LEU A 249 -2.87 8.73 8.04
CA LEU A 249 -2.30 9.56 6.97
C LEU A 249 -2.28 8.74 5.69
N SER A 250 -3.03 9.21 4.69
CA SER A 250 -3.15 8.60 3.37
C SER A 250 -2.40 9.42 2.34
N ILE A 251 -1.33 8.85 1.80
CA ILE A 251 -0.43 9.49 0.83
C ILE A 251 -0.93 9.20 -0.59
N CYS A 252 -1.17 10.23 -1.40
CA CYS A 252 -1.80 10.08 -2.71
C CYS A 252 -1.02 10.73 -3.87
N PRO A 253 0.16 10.21 -4.25
CA PRO A 253 0.83 10.53 -5.51
C PRO A 253 0.58 9.44 -6.57
N TRP A 254 -0.50 8.67 -6.45
CA TRP A 254 -1.00 7.76 -7.50
C TRP A 254 -0.04 6.64 -7.96
N GLY A 255 0.85 6.17 -7.09
CA GLY A 255 1.90 5.21 -7.43
C GLY A 255 3.12 5.82 -8.13
N GLU A 256 3.15 7.14 -8.32
CA GLU A 256 4.26 7.90 -8.91
C GLU A 256 5.37 8.17 -7.88
N ALA A 257 6.48 8.72 -8.37
CA ALA A 257 7.60 9.19 -7.54
C ALA A 257 8.15 8.14 -6.57
N GLY A 258 8.03 6.85 -6.89
CA GLY A 258 8.53 5.75 -6.06
C GLY A 258 7.82 5.61 -4.71
N VAL A 259 6.60 6.14 -4.55
CA VAL A 259 5.84 6.11 -3.28
C VAL A 259 5.72 4.73 -2.66
N ARG A 260 5.73 3.70 -3.50
CA ARG A 260 5.62 2.32 -3.04
C ARG A 260 6.83 1.87 -2.21
N ASP A 261 7.95 2.58 -2.29
CA ASP A 261 9.21 2.25 -1.62
C ASP A 261 9.38 3.05 -0.32
N TRP A 262 8.91 4.30 -0.27
CA TRP A 262 9.08 5.20 0.87
C TRP A 262 7.78 5.53 1.63
N GLY A 263 6.61 5.25 1.05
CA GLY A 263 5.30 5.64 1.61
C GLY A 263 5.06 5.10 3.02
N GLY A 264 5.43 3.83 3.25
CA GLY A 264 5.30 3.16 4.56
C GLY A 264 6.23 3.70 5.65
N SER A 265 7.18 4.56 5.31
CA SER A 265 8.07 5.22 6.27
C SER A 265 7.47 6.51 6.85
N TYR A 266 6.48 7.10 6.17
CA TYR A 266 5.95 8.42 6.53
C TYR A 266 4.42 8.49 6.62
N GLY A 267 3.70 7.45 6.20
CA GLY A 267 2.24 7.38 6.27
C GLY A 267 1.72 5.96 6.48
N HIS A 268 0.41 5.86 6.62
CA HIS A 268 -0.26 4.61 6.98
C HIS A 268 -0.79 3.84 5.79
N LEU A 269 -1.08 4.54 4.70
CA LEU A 269 -1.43 3.96 3.42
C LEU A 269 -0.94 4.88 2.31
N TRP A 270 -0.66 4.30 1.15
CA TRP A 270 -0.21 5.04 -0.02
C TRP A 270 -0.85 4.49 -1.28
N ARG A 271 -1.35 5.41 -2.11
CA ARG A 271 -1.95 5.09 -3.40
C ARG A 271 -0.91 4.44 -4.31
N THR A 272 -1.26 3.28 -4.85
CA THR A 272 -0.38 2.49 -5.72
C THR A 272 -0.67 2.66 -7.20
N SER A 273 -1.73 3.38 -7.57
CA SER A 273 -2.22 3.53 -8.95
C SER A 273 -2.90 4.89 -9.18
N PRO A 274 -3.15 5.25 -10.45
CA PRO A 274 -4.15 6.26 -10.82
C PRO A 274 -5.52 6.00 -10.21
N ASP A 275 -6.40 7.00 -10.31
CA ASP A 275 -7.77 6.90 -9.79
C ASP A 275 -8.52 5.75 -10.45
N ILE A 276 -9.27 4.99 -9.65
CA ILE A 276 -10.08 3.89 -10.11
C ILE A 276 -11.30 4.40 -10.88
N GLU A 277 -11.56 3.79 -12.02
CA GLU A 277 -12.79 3.94 -12.78
C GLU A 277 -13.70 2.73 -12.55
N PRO A 278 -15.04 2.86 -12.67
CA PRO A 278 -15.98 1.77 -12.44
C PRO A 278 -16.05 0.79 -13.63
N THR A 279 -14.89 0.35 -14.11
CA THR A 279 -14.69 -0.60 -15.20
C THR A 279 -13.83 -1.78 -14.74
N TRP A 280 -13.99 -2.93 -15.39
CA TRP A 280 -13.22 -4.14 -15.07
C TRP A 280 -11.71 -3.93 -15.27
N ASP A 281 -11.32 -3.31 -16.38
CA ASP A 281 -9.92 -3.07 -16.73
C ASP A 281 -9.22 -2.13 -15.74
N SER A 282 -9.90 -1.06 -15.31
CA SER A 282 -9.36 -0.16 -14.28
C SER A 282 -9.19 -0.89 -12.95
N MET A 283 -10.18 -1.67 -12.51
CA MET A 283 -10.07 -2.48 -11.29
C MET A 283 -8.88 -3.46 -11.37
N LEU A 284 -8.69 -4.14 -12.50
CA LEU A 284 -7.55 -5.03 -12.72
C LEU A 284 -6.21 -4.29 -12.67
N HIS A 285 -6.11 -3.12 -13.32
CA HIS A 285 -4.91 -2.28 -13.28
C HIS A 285 -4.55 -1.89 -11.84
N ASN A 286 -5.54 -1.40 -11.09
CA ASN A 286 -5.38 -1.01 -9.70
C ASN A 286 -4.97 -2.20 -8.81
N PHE A 287 -5.62 -3.35 -8.98
CA PHE A 287 -5.25 -4.59 -8.30
C PHE A 287 -3.80 -5.00 -8.61
N ASP A 288 -3.41 -4.99 -9.89
CA ASP A 288 -2.07 -5.39 -10.34
C ASP A 288 -0.96 -4.45 -9.86
N SER A 289 -1.30 -3.19 -9.55
CA SER A 289 -0.38 -2.23 -8.96
C SER A 289 0.05 -2.55 -7.52
N ALA A 290 -0.75 -3.36 -6.81
CA ALA A 290 -0.55 -3.71 -5.41
C ALA A 290 -0.28 -5.21 -5.16
N SER A 291 -0.78 -6.11 -6.03
CA SER A 291 -0.82 -7.56 -5.78
C SER A 291 0.54 -8.26 -5.68
N ARG A 292 1.62 -7.61 -6.11
CA ARG A 292 3.01 -8.09 -6.05
C ARG A 292 3.86 -7.35 -5.01
N ARG A 293 3.22 -6.74 -4.01
CA ARG A 293 3.86 -5.92 -2.96
C ARG A 293 3.50 -6.39 -1.57
N GLU A 294 3.37 -7.70 -1.41
CA GLU A 294 2.98 -8.34 -0.15
C GLU A 294 3.91 -8.01 1.02
N LEU A 295 5.18 -7.69 0.76
CA LEU A 295 6.19 -7.35 1.78
C LEU A 295 6.21 -5.86 2.15
N TYR A 296 5.42 -5.03 1.46
CA TYR A 296 5.31 -3.59 1.73
C TYR A 296 4.06 -3.27 2.55
N ALA A 297 3.12 -4.20 2.69
CA ALA A 297 1.92 -4.05 3.51
C ALA A 297 2.01 -4.82 4.84
N GLY A 298 1.41 -4.27 5.88
CA GLY A 298 1.32 -4.85 7.22
C GLY A 298 0.67 -3.89 8.20
N PRO A 299 0.53 -4.27 9.49
CA PRO A 299 -0.02 -3.37 10.50
C PRO A 299 0.67 -2.00 10.49
N GLY A 300 -0.14 -0.94 10.35
CA GLY A 300 0.32 0.45 10.26
C GLY A 300 0.73 0.93 8.86
N ARG A 301 0.75 0.07 7.82
CA ARG A 301 1.25 0.41 6.48
C ARG A 301 0.53 -0.40 5.40
N TRP A 302 -0.27 0.24 4.55
CA TRP A 302 -1.13 -0.47 3.60
C TRP A 302 -0.96 0.01 2.17
N ASN A 303 -0.81 -0.93 1.24
CA ASN A 303 -0.95 -0.62 -0.19
C ASN A 303 -2.41 -0.19 -0.45
N ASP A 304 -2.61 0.97 -1.06
CA ASP A 304 -3.93 1.50 -1.40
C ASP A 304 -4.13 1.48 -2.92
N PRO A 305 -4.79 0.43 -3.48
CA PRO A 305 -5.19 0.39 -4.89
C PRO A 305 -6.41 1.29 -5.20
N ASP A 306 -6.68 2.30 -4.36
CA ASP A 306 -7.78 3.25 -4.42
C ASP A 306 -9.11 2.72 -3.85
N MET A 307 -10.09 3.62 -3.75
CA MET A 307 -11.42 3.38 -3.20
C MET A 307 -12.17 2.23 -3.88
N LEU A 308 -13.17 1.69 -3.20
CA LEU A 308 -14.09 0.71 -3.80
C LEU A 308 -15.02 1.41 -4.80
N ALA A 309 -14.89 1.03 -6.07
CA ALA A 309 -15.90 1.27 -7.11
C ALA A 309 -17.16 0.38 -6.99
N VAL A 310 -17.23 -0.51 -5.98
CA VAL A 310 -18.44 -1.32 -5.69
C VAL A 310 -19.65 -0.41 -5.52
N GLY A 311 -20.72 -0.70 -6.25
CA GLY A 311 -21.93 0.12 -6.35
C GLY A 311 -21.98 1.06 -7.55
N LEU A 312 -20.95 1.07 -8.40
CA LEU A 312 -20.86 1.93 -9.60
C LEU A 312 -20.53 1.10 -10.84
N GLY A 313 -21.05 1.50 -12.00
CA GLY A 313 -20.71 0.94 -13.32
C GLY A 313 -20.69 -0.59 -13.35
N ALA A 314 -19.53 -1.17 -13.68
CA ALA A 314 -19.33 -2.61 -13.78
C ALA A 314 -19.46 -3.39 -12.46
N PHE A 315 -19.69 -2.70 -11.33
CA PHE A 315 -19.75 -3.30 -9.98
C PHE A 315 -21.05 -2.94 -9.25
N ASP A 316 -22.11 -2.61 -9.98
CA ASP A 316 -23.42 -2.25 -9.41
C ASP A 316 -24.28 -3.48 -9.04
N ALA A 317 -25.56 -3.23 -8.71
CA ALA A 317 -26.48 -4.29 -8.30
C ALA A 317 -26.90 -5.25 -9.44
N ALA A 318 -26.68 -4.88 -10.71
CA ALA A 318 -26.87 -5.76 -11.86
C ALA A 318 -25.63 -6.64 -12.11
N HIS A 319 -24.46 -6.26 -11.58
CA HIS A 319 -23.17 -6.91 -11.77
C HIS A 319 -22.58 -7.43 -10.46
N LEU A 320 -23.38 -8.16 -9.67
CA LEU A 320 -22.98 -8.64 -8.33
C LEU A 320 -21.80 -9.62 -8.36
N THR A 321 -21.56 -10.32 -9.47
CA THR A 321 -20.40 -11.21 -9.61
C THR A 321 -19.11 -10.40 -9.57
N GLU A 322 -19.00 -9.40 -10.43
CA GLU A 322 -17.90 -8.45 -10.51
C GLU A 322 -17.74 -7.68 -9.20
N ALA A 323 -18.85 -7.21 -8.61
CA ALA A 323 -18.83 -6.51 -7.32
C ALA A 323 -18.25 -7.38 -6.19
N ARG A 324 -18.61 -8.67 -6.13
CA ARG A 324 -18.06 -9.62 -5.14
C ARG A 324 -16.59 -9.89 -5.40
N THR A 325 -16.19 -10.02 -6.67
CA THR A 325 -14.79 -10.22 -7.04
C THR A 325 -13.93 -9.03 -6.65
N HIS A 326 -14.36 -7.80 -6.98
CA HIS A 326 -13.70 -6.55 -6.60
C HIS A 326 -13.50 -6.47 -5.08
N PHE A 327 -14.58 -6.64 -4.31
CA PHE A 327 -14.51 -6.61 -2.83
C PHE A 327 -13.59 -7.70 -2.25
N SER A 328 -13.60 -8.91 -2.85
CA SER A 328 -12.73 -10.00 -2.41
C SER A 328 -11.26 -9.73 -2.68
N LEU A 329 -10.92 -9.12 -3.83
CA LEU A 329 -9.54 -8.76 -4.17
C LEU A 329 -8.99 -7.73 -3.18
N TRP A 330 -9.74 -6.66 -2.90
CA TRP A 330 -9.34 -5.67 -1.88
C TRP A 330 -9.19 -6.29 -0.49
N ALA A 331 -10.10 -7.21 -0.12
CA ALA A 331 -9.99 -7.92 1.16
C ALA A 331 -8.73 -8.80 1.25
N MET A 332 -8.38 -9.51 0.18
CA MET A 332 -7.16 -10.33 0.11
C MET A 332 -5.89 -9.49 0.13
N LEU A 333 -5.90 -8.30 -0.48
CA LEU A 333 -4.76 -7.39 -0.47
C LEU A 333 -4.52 -6.73 0.91
N SER A 334 -5.47 -6.84 1.85
CA SER A 334 -5.51 -5.96 3.03
C SER A 334 -5.52 -4.48 2.62
N ALA A 335 -6.22 -4.15 1.54
CA ALA A 335 -6.40 -2.78 1.09
C ALA A 335 -7.40 -2.05 2.00
N PRO A 336 -7.35 -0.71 2.10
CA PRO A 336 -8.40 0.09 2.70
C PRO A 336 -9.76 -0.21 2.03
N LEU A 337 -10.83 -0.33 2.83
CA LEU A 337 -12.19 -0.52 2.31
C LEU A 337 -12.98 0.79 2.42
N LEU A 338 -12.64 1.75 1.56
CA LEU A 338 -13.33 3.03 1.46
C LEU A 338 -14.42 2.95 0.38
N LEU A 339 -15.69 3.03 0.80
CA LEU A 339 -16.85 3.04 -0.09
C LEU A 339 -16.92 4.37 -0.85
N GLY A 340 -17.13 4.34 -2.17
CA GLY A 340 -17.15 5.55 -3.01
C GLY A 340 -18.52 6.03 -3.49
N PHE A 341 -19.61 5.27 -3.30
CA PHE A 341 -20.90 5.57 -3.94
C PHE A 341 -21.96 6.12 -2.96
N ASP A 342 -23.05 6.66 -3.49
CA ASP A 342 -24.18 7.17 -2.69
C ASP A 342 -24.98 6.02 -2.05
N LEU A 343 -24.75 5.82 -0.75
CA LEU A 343 -25.38 4.75 0.03
C LEU A 343 -26.85 5.00 0.37
N THR A 344 -27.38 6.21 0.15
CA THR A 344 -28.77 6.55 0.55
C THR A 344 -29.81 5.74 -0.22
N ARG A 345 -29.48 5.31 -1.44
CA ARG A 345 -30.33 4.52 -2.33
C ARG A 345 -29.73 3.16 -2.69
N ALA A 346 -28.74 2.69 -1.93
CA ALA A 346 -28.11 1.40 -2.15
C ALA A 346 -29.12 0.24 -2.04
N PRO A 347 -29.30 -0.58 -3.10
CA PRO A 347 -30.09 -1.80 -3.05
C PRO A 347 -29.60 -2.78 -1.97
N ASP A 348 -30.52 -3.54 -1.37
CA ASP A 348 -30.20 -4.51 -0.31
C ASP A 348 -29.08 -5.50 -0.69
N PRO A 349 -29.02 -6.07 -1.91
CA PRO A 349 -27.95 -7.00 -2.28
C PRO A 349 -26.54 -6.39 -2.19
N LEU A 350 -26.39 -5.10 -2.49
CA LEU A 350 -25.10 -4.41 -2.34
C LEU A 350 -24.77 -4.18 -0.87
N ILE A 351 -25.74 -3.77 -0.05
CA ILE A 351 -25.53 -3.63 1.40
C ILE A 351 -25.15 -4.97 2.04
N GLU A 352 -25.78 -6.06 1.63
CA GLU A 352 -25.46 -7.41 2.08
C GLU A 352 -24.05 -7.85 1.70
N LEU A 353 -23.62 -7.52 0.48
CA LEU A 353 -22.26 -7.75 0.00
C LEU A 353 -21.24 -7.01 0.88
N LEU A 354 -21.45 -5.71 1.07
CA LEU A 354 -20.55 -4.83 1.80
C LEU A 354 -20.45 -5.16 3.29
N ARG A 355 -21.50 -5.72 3.90
CA ARG A 355 -21.51 -6.10 5.32
C ARG A 355 -21.12 -7.56 5.58
N ASN A 356 -20.62 -8.31 4.59
CA ASN A 356 -20.29 -9.72 4.80
C ASN A 356 -19.18 -9.87 5.86
N PRO A 357 -19.50 -10.38 7.07
CA PRO A 357 -18.55 -10.38 8.19
C PRO A 357 -17.36 -11.30 7.96
N GLU A 358 -17.53 -12.36 7.16
CA GLU A 358 -16.44 -13.33 6.93
C GLU A 358 -15.41 -12.81 5.94
N VAL A 359 -15.83 -12.05 4.93
CA VAL A 359 -14.92 -11.40 3.98
C VAL A 359 -14.20 -10.22 4.64
N ILE A 360 -14.93 -9.40 5.40
CA ILE A 360 -14.33 -8.30 6.19
C ILE A 360 -13.31 -8.85 7.18
N ALA A 361 -13.59 -9.98 7.85
CA ALA A 361 -12.63 -10.60 8.76
C ALA A 361 -11.33 -11.04 8.07
N ILE A 362 -11.35 -11.36 6.77
CA ILE A 362 -10.11 -11.60 6.03
C ILE A 362 -9.33 -10.29 5.85
N ASN A 363 -9.99 -9.19 5.49
CA ASN A 363 -9.32 -7.88 5.38
C ASN A 363 -8.75 -7.41 6.74
N GLN A 364 -9.52 -7.60 7.82
CA GLN A 364 -9.23 -7.15 9.18
C GLN A 364 -8.48 -8.19 10.04
N ASP A 365 -7.92 -9.24 9.45
CA ASP A 365 -7.17 -10.26 10.19
C ASP A 365 -5.96 -9.65 10.92
N ALA A 366 -5.77 -10.01 12.19
CA ALA A 366 -4.80 -9.39 13.08
C ALA A 366 -3.33 -9.65 12.71
N ALA A 367 -3.02 -10.63 11.85
CA ALA A 367 -1.66 -10.78 11.34
C ALA A 367 -1.30 -9.65 10.37
N GLY A 368 -2.31 -9.02 9.74
CA GLY A 368 -2.12 -7.94 8.78
C GLY A 368 -1.37 -8.36 7.52
N ASN A 369 -1.26 -9.66 7.23
CA ASN A 369 -0.61 -10.15 6.02
C ASN A 369 -1.39 -9.70 4.78
N GLN A 370 -0.72 -9.20 3.76
CA GLN A 370 -1.27 -9.15 2.40
C GLN A 370 -1.17 -10.55 1.76
N ALA A 371 -2.16 -10.94 0.98
CA ALA A 371 -2.13 -12.20 0.22
C ALA A 371 -1.01 -12.23 -0.83
N THR A 372 -0.48 -13.42 -1.10
CA THR A 372 0.49 -13.67 -2.17
C THR A 372 -0.20 -14.29 -3.38
N LEU A 373 0.23 -13.91 -4.58
CA LEU A 373 -0.12 -14.60 -5.82
C LEU A 373 0.67 -15.92 -5.92
N VAL A 374 -0.03 -17.05 -5.85
CA VAL A 374 0.58 -18.41 -5.90
C VAL A 374 0.34 -19.12 -7.23
N VAL A 375 -0.60 -18.61 -8.04
CA VAL A 375 -0.85 -19.02 -9.43
C VAL A 375 -1.09 -17.76 -10.25
N GLU A 376 -0.34 -17.62 -11.33
CA GLU A 376 -0.49 -16.56 -12.33
C GLU A 376 -0.54 -17.20 -13.72
N ALA A 377 -1.67 -17.84 -14.05
CA ALA A 377 -1.85 -18.61 -15.28
C ALA A 377 -3.12 -18.16 -15.99
N ALA A 378 -2.97 -17.27 -16.98
CA ALA A 378 -4.11 -16.63 -17.64
C ALA A 378 -5.16 -17.64 -18.13
N PRO A 379 -6.47 -17.36 -17.93
CA PRO A 379 -7.04 -16.17 -17.28
C PRO A 379 -7.13 -16.25 -15.74
N VAL A 380 -6.60 -17.31 -15.13
CA VAL A 380 -6.75 -17.59 -13.70
C VAL A 380 -5.61 -17.01 -12.88
N GLN A 381 -5.97 -16.45 -11.73
CA GLN A 381 -5.05 -16.21 -10.63
C GLN A 381 -5.55 -16.86 -9.35
N VAL A 382 -4.61 -17.22 -8.47
CA VAL A 382 -4.92 -17.68 -7.12
C VAL A 382 -4.11 -16.88 -6.11
N LEU A 383 -4.80 -16.33 -5.11
CA LEU A 383 -4.19 -15.65 -3.99
C LEU A 383 -4.32 -16.48 -2.71
N VAL A 384 -3.27 -16.51 -1.90
CA VAL A 384 -3.25 -17.16 -0.58
C VAL A 384 -2.82 -16.15 0.47
N LYS A 385 -3.61 -16.02 1.52
CA LYS A 385 -3.31 -15.18 2.68
C LYS A 385 -3.22 -16.03 3.95
N PRO A 386 -2.02 -16.22 4.51
CA PRO A 386 -1.86 -16.75 5.86
C PRO A 386 -2.58 -15.85 6.87
N LEU A 387 -3.43 -16.44 7.70
CA LEU A 387 -4.20 -15.73 8.73
C LEU A 387 -3.51 -15.83 10.10
N SER A 388 -3.95 -15.00 11.04
CA SER A 388 -3.44 -14.95 12.41
C SER A 388 -3.47 -16.29 13.15
N ALA A 389 -4.48 -17.12 12.89
CA ALA A 389 -4.52 -18.48 13.40
C ALA A 389 -3.62 -19.41 12.57
N ARG A 390 -2.66 -20.05 13.25
CA ARG A 390 -1.71 -20.98 12.62
C ARG A 390 -2.44 -22.11 11.87
N GLY A 391 -2.04 -22.34 10.62
CA GLY A 391 -2.66 -23.34 9.74
C GLY A 391 -3.96 -22.89 9.07
N GLU A 392 -4.43 -21.67 9.34
CA GLU A 392 -5.54 -21.06 8.62
C GLU A 392 -5.04 -20.18 7.45
N ARG A 393 -5.76 -20.28 6.32
CA ARG A 393 -5.52 -19.50 5.09
C ARG A 393 -6.84 -18.93 4.59
N ALA A 394 -6.82 -17.70 4.09
CA ALA A 394 -7.79 -17.29 3.08
C ALA A 394 -7.23 -17.63 1.69
N VAL A 395 -8.09 -18.13 0.81
CA VAL A 395 -7.76 -18.47 -0.57
C VAL A 395 -8.77 -17.79 -1.48
N LEU A 396 -8.30 -17.09 -2.51
CA LEU A 396 -9.14 -16.53 -3.55
C LEU A 396 -8.76 -17.18 -4.88
N LEU A 397 -9.66 -17.97 -5.44
CA LEU A 397 -9.56 -18.45 -6.81
C LEU A 397 -10.28 -17.45 -7.71
N PHE A 398 -9.58 -16.87 -8.68
CA PHE A 398 -10.04 -15.71 -9.43
C PHE A 398 -9.93 -15.96 -10.93
N ASN A 399 -11.04 -15.77 -11.66
CA ASN A 399 -11.06 -15.74 -13.11
C ASN A 399 -11.09 -14.29 -13.61
N ARG A 400 -10.02 -13.85 -14.27
CA ARG A 400 -9.87 -12.49 -14.80
C ARG A 400 -10.56 -12.28 -16.14
N GLY A 401 -10.82 -13.36 -16.87
CA GLY A 401 -11.20 -13.30 -18.27
C GLY A 401 -12.69 -13.43 -18.52
N ASP A 402 -13.05 -13.24 -19.78
CA ASP A 402 -14.43 -13.24 -20.30
C ASP A 402 -15.00 -14.64 -20.56
N THR A 403 -14.23 -15.69 -20.30
CA THR A 403 -14.65 -17.09 -20.51
C THR A 403 -14.54 -17.90 -19.23
N ALA A 404 -15.37 -18.94 -19.10
CA ALA A 404 -15.31 -19.81 -17.94
C ALA A 404 -13.93 -20.50 -17.85
N ALA A 405 -13.38 -20.57 -16.64
CA ALA A 405 -12.06 -21.15 -16.40
C ALA A 405 -12.08 -22.04 -15.16
N VAL A 406 -11.11 -22.95 -15.07
CA VAL A 406 -10.94 -23.81 -13.90
C VAL A 406 -9.72 -23.35 -13.12
N ALA A 407 -9.95 -22.95 -11.88
CA ALA A 407 -8.91 -22.55 -10.96
C ALA A 407 -8.62 -23.68 -9.96
N GLN A 408 -7.36 -23.80 -9.55
CA GLN A 408 -6.95 -24.78 -8.56
C GLN A 408 -5.83 -24.29 -7.65
N VAL A 409 -5.81 -24.79 -6.43
CA VAL A 409 -4.73 -24.61 -5.47
C VAL A 409 -4.44 -25.91 -4.73
N ASP A 410 -3.16 -26.20 -4.48
CA ASP A 410 -2.74 -27.36 -3.71
C ASP A 410 -2.25 -27.01 -2.29
N ALA A 411 -2.04 -28.04 -1.46
CA ALA A 411 -1.61 -27.87 -0.08
C ALA A 411 -0.24 -27.16 0.04
N ARG A 412 0.68 -27.43 -0.89
CA ARG A 412 2.02 -26.82 -0.91
C ARG A 412 1.93 -25.32 -1.19
N GLN A 413 1.13 -24.91 -2.17
CA GLN A 413 0.85 -23.49 -2.46
C GLN A 413 0.16 -22.79 -1.28
N MET A 414 -0.63 -23.52 -0.50
CA MET A 414 -1.23 -23.02 0.75
C MET A 414 -0.28 -23.08 1.95
N LYS A 415 0.93 -23.63 1.82
CA LYS A 415 1.87 -23.87 2.94
C LYS A 415 1.26 -24.74 4.03
N LEU A 416 0.52 -25.76 3.61
CA LEU A 416 -0.11 -26.78 4.44
C LEU A 416 0.45 -28.16 4.07
N ALA A 417 0.41 -29.09 5.01
CA ALA A 417 0.88 -30.46 4.81
C ALA A 417 -0.01 -31.20 3.81
N ALA A 418 0.60 -31.74 2.75
CA ALA A 418 -0.09 -32.55 1.76
C ALA A 418 -0.64 -33.86 2.35
N GLY A 419 -1.72 -34.39 1.75
CA GLY A 419 -2.32 -35.66 2.19
C GLY A 419 -3.08 -35.59 3.51
N THR A 420 -3.16 -34.41 4.16
CA THR A 420 -3.94 -34.20 5.37
C THR A 420 -5.32 -33.59 5.05
N PRO A 421 -6.37 -33.88 5.84
CA PRO A 421 -7.68 -33.27 5.64
C PRO A 421 -7.65 -31.74 5.79
N LEU A 422 -8.24 -31.04 4.83
CA LEU A 422 -8.46 -29.60 4.82
C LEU A 422 -9.92 -29.31 5.14
N ALA A 423 -10.18 -28.54 6.20
CA ALA A 423 -11.49 -27.95 6.44
C ALA A 423 -11.65 -26.73 5.53
N VAL A 424 -12.74 -26.69 4.77
CA VAL A 424 -12.97 -25.70 3.70
C VAL A 424 -14.29 -24.99 3.97
N ARG A 425 -14.27 -23.66 4.01
CA ARG A 425 -15.46 -22.82 4.14
C ARG A 425 -15.55 -21.82 3.01
N ASP A 426 -16.68 -21.77 2.32
CA ASP A 426 -17.00 -20.73 1.33
C ASP A 426 -17.53 -19.49 2.05
N LEU A 427 -16.82 -18.37 1.92
CA LEU A 427 -17.08 -17.14 2.69
C LEU A 427 -18.25 -16.32 2.14
N TRP A 428 -18.55 -16.47 0.84
CA TRP A 428 -19.70 -15.80 0.23
C TRP A 428 -20.99 -16.58 0.45
N ARG A 429 -20.92 -17.91 0.42
CA ARG A 429 -22.05 -18.79 0.77
C ARG A 429 -22.20 -19.00 2.27
N ARG A 430 -21.20 -18.61 3.06
CA ARG A 430 -21.10 -18.80 4.52
C ARG A 430 -21.38 -20.24 4.94
N ARG A 431 -20.78 -21.18 4.20
CA ARG A 431 -21.07 -22.61 4.32
C ARG A 431 -19.79 -23.42 4.26
N ASP A 432 -19.72 -24.41 5.14
CA ASP A 432 -18.67 -25.42 5.11
C ASP A 432 -18.88 -26.38 3.94
N LEU A 433 -17.80 -26.64 3.22
CA LEU A 433 -17.73 -27.60 2.13
C LEU A 433 -17.16 -28.92 2.65
N PRO A 434 -17.39 -30.05 1.94
CA PRO A 434 -16.78 -31.31 2.31
C PRO A 434 -15.26 -31.20 2.41
N SER A 435 -14.69 -31.79 3.47
CA SER A 435 -13.25 -31.86 3.67
C SER A 435 -12.56 -32.50 2.46
N ARG A 436 -11.37 -32.00 2.12
CA ARG A 436 -10.56 -32.44 0.96
C ARG A 436 -9.15 -32.77 1.41
N GLN A 437 -8.50 -33.72 0.75
CA GLN A 437 -7.07 -34.05 0.97
C GLN A 437 -6.20 -33.72 -0.25
N GLY A 438 -6.82 -33.54 -1.42
CA GLY A 438 -6.15 -33.19 -2.69
C GLY A 438 -6.35 -31.72 -3.06
N PRO A 439 -5.88 -31.31 -4.26
CA PRO A 439 -6.04 -29.95 -4.76
C PRO A 439 -7.50 -29.48 -4.72
N LEU A 440 -7.69 -28.24 -4.28
CA LEU A 440 -8.98 -27.57 -4.32
C LEU A 440 -9.19 -27.02 -5.73
N ARG A 441 -10.15 -27.58 -6.47
CA ARG A 441 -10.39 -27.27 -7.88
C ARG A 441 -11.84 -26.85 -8.12
N TYR A 442 -12.04 -25.69 -8.74
CA TYR A 442 -13.35 -25.09 -8.96
C TYR A 442 -13.47 -24.49 -10.35
N ALA A 443 -14.63 -24.70 -11.00
CA ALA A 443 -15.00 -23.98 -12.21
C ALA A 443 -15.55 -22.61 -11.84
N LEU A 444 -15.07 -21.57 -12.50
CA LEU A 444 -15.44 -20.18 -12.31
C LEU A 444 -16.06 -19.65 -13.60
N ALA A 445 -17.19 -18.95 -13.47
CA ALA A 445 -17.74 -18.16 -14.56
C ALA A 445 -16.77 -17.01 -14.93
N PRO A 446 -16.96 -16.34 -16.08
CA PRO A 446 -16.26 -15.09 -16.38
C PRO A 446 -16.33 -14.12 -15.19
N HIS A 447 -15.21 -13.45 -14.91
CA HIS A 447 -15.06 -12.45 -13.83
C HIS A 447 -15.35 -12.93 -12.39
N ALA A 448 -15.70 -14.20 -12.20
CA ALA A 448 -16.06 -14.71 -10.89
C ALA A 448 -14.84 -15.04 -10.05
N ALA A 449 -14.98 -14.86 -8.73
CA ALA A 449 -14.03 -15.35 -7.75
C ALA A 449 -14.71 -16.22 -6.69
N MET A 450 -13.96 -17.20 -6.17
CA MET A 450 -14.36 -18.05 -5.05
C MET A 450 -13.41 -17.80 -3.88
N MET A 451 -13.95 -17.23 -2.80
CA MET A 451 -13.20 -16.91 -1.60
C MET A 451 -13.46 -17.95 -0.52
N LEU A 452 -12.40 -18.58 -0.05
CA LEU A 452 -12.43 -19.69 0.89
C LEU A 452 -11.61 -19.36 2.15
N LYS A 453 -12.07 -19.84 3.30
CA LYS A 453 -11.21 -20.04 4.47
C LYS A 453 -10.87 -21.52 4.58
N ILE A 454 -9.59 -21.82 4.65
CA ILE A 454 -9.03 -23.17 4.72
C ILE A 454 -8.34 -23.33 6.06
N LYS A 455 -8.53 -24.47 6.72
CA LYS A 455 -7.75 -24.87 7.89
C LYS A 455 -7.14 -26.25 7.64
N GLY A 456 -5.84 -26.36 7.84
CA GLY A 456 -5.09 -27.60 7.73
C GLY A 456 -3.85 -27.61 8.63
N ALA A 457 -3.14 -28.75 8.64
CA ALA A 457 -1.84 -28.81 9.31
C ALA A 457 -0.84 -27.92 8.54
N PRO A 458 -0.09 -27.03 9.20
CA PRO A 458 0.99 -26.28 8.55
C PRO A 458 2.02 -27.21 7.92
N VAL A 459 2.68 -26.76 6.84
CA VAL A 459 3.75 -27.54 6.21
C VAL A 459 4.96 -27.72 7.14
N GLU A 460 5.24 -26.72 7.97
CA GLU A 460 6.25 -26.78 9.03
C GLU A 460 5.57 -26.97 10.39
N ALA A 461 5.83 -28.08 11.08
CA ALA A 461 5.10 -28.44 12.29
C ALA A 461 5.49 -27.60 13.51
N ASP A 462 6.76 -27.20 13.62
CA ASP A 462 7.36 -26.52 14.78
C ASP A 462 7.96 -25.14 14.46
N ALA A 463 7.82 -24.69 13.21
CA ALA A 463 8.35 -23.41 12.74
C ALA A 463 7.29 -22.60 11.98
N THR A 464 7.63 -21.35 11.67
CA THR A 464 6.87 -20.48 10.76
C THR A 464 7.78 -19.98 9.65
N LEU A 465 7.35 -20.10 8.40
CA LEU A 465 8.07 -19.52 7.26
C LEU A 465 7.96 -17.99 7.30
N LEU A 466 9.03 -17.27 6.99
CA LEU A 466 8.94 -15.80 6.88
C LEU A 466 7.90 -15.37 5.84
N SER A 467 7.78 -16.13 4.75
CA SER A 467 6.78 -15.88 3.73
C SER A 467 5.32 -16.17 4.19
N GLU A 468 5.11 -16.65 5.42
CA GLU A 468 3.80 -16.69 6.09
C GLU A 468 3.49 -15.45 6.95
N MET A 469 4.48 -14.59 7.15
CA MET A 469 4.43 -13.45 8.06
C MET A 469 4.74 -12.15 7.32
N THR A 470 4.21 -11.99 6.10
CA THR A 470 4.48 -10.83 5.23
C THR A 470 4.20 -9.50 5.93
N GLY A 471 3.16 -9.43 6.75
CA GLY A 471 2.82 -8.25 7.56
C GLY A 471 3.86 -7.88 8.63
N ARG A 472 4.80 -8.78 8.95
CA ARG A 472 5.93 -8.53 9.87
C ARG A 472 7.26 -8.26 9.16
N ILE A 473 7.26 -8.21 7.84
CA ILE A 473 8.44 -7.89 7.03
C ILE A 473 8.33 -6.45 6.56
N HIS A 474 9.42 -5.70 6.64
CA HIS A 474 9.58 -4.41 6.01
C HIS A 474 10.79 -4.45 5.07
N VAL A 475 10.59 -4.01 3.83
CA VAL A 475 11.66 -3.84 2.86
C VAL A 475 12.27 -2.45 3.07
N ALA A 476 13.37 -2.38 3.83
CA ALA A 476 14.06 -1.12 4.10
C ALA A 476 14.97 -0.70 2.94
N ALA A 477 15.49 -1.67 2.19
CA ALA A 477 16.17 -1.48 0.91
C ALA A 477 15.87 -2.67 0.01
N ASP A 478 15.53 -2.41 -1.26
CA ASP A 478 15.11 -3.43 -2.22
C ASP A 478 16.17 -3.78 -3.29
N GLY A 479 17.29 -3.05 -3.31
CA GLY A 479 18.37 -3.22 -4.27
C GLY A 479 18.14 -2.55 -5.62
N LEU A 480 17.00 -1.89 -5.86
CA LEU A 480 16.75 -1.24 -7.14
C LEU A 480 17.41 0.15 -7.17
N PRO A 481 18.14 0.51 -8.25
CA PRO A 481 18.77 1.82 -8.37
C PRO A 481 17.75 2.94 -8.67
N THR A 482 16.59 2.59 -9.20
CA THR A 482 15.51 3.49 -9.59
C THR A 482 14.17 2.80 -9.37
N TYR A 483 13.09 3.58 -9.26
CA TYR A 483 11.73 3.04 -9.30
C TYR A 483 11.19 3.01 -10.73
N ALA A 484 10.09 2.27 -10.92
CA ALA A 484 9.33 2.24 -12.16
C ALA A 484 7.85 2.52 -11.92
N THR A 485 7.24 3.22 -12.87
CA THR A 485 5.79 3.51 -12.90
C THR A 485 5.01 2.37 -13.58
N ALA A 486 5.66 1.64 -14.48
CA ALA A 486 5.06 0.53 -15.22
C ALA A 486 4.79 -0.70 -14.32
N LEU A 487 3.65 -1.35 -14.52
CA LEU A 487 3.19 -2.49 -13.71
C LEU A 487 4.02 -3.76 -13.90
N ASP A 488 4.52 -4.00 -15.11
CA ASP A 488 5.39 -5.14 -15.41
C ASP A 488 6.72 -5.04 -14.63
N ALA A 489 7.24 -3.82 -14.48
CA ALA A 489 8.41 -3.50 -13.68
C ALA A 489 8.14 -3.50 -12.15
N ALA A 490 6.89 -3.54 -11.69
CA ALA A 490 6.58 -3.76 -10.27
C ALA A 490 7.07 -5.14 -9.77
N SER A 491 7.28 -6.08 -10.69
CA SER A 491 8.00 -7.34 -10.48
C SER A 491 9.52 -7.15 -10.26
N GLY A 492 10.01 -5.94 -10.02
CA GLY A 492 11.40 -5.69 -9.61
C GLY A 492 11.60 -5.76 -8.09
N THR A 493 10.53 -5.78 -7.30
CA THR A 493 10.61 -5.71 -5.83
C THR A 493 10.71 -7.08 -5.15
N PRO A 494 11.16 -7.18 -3.88
CA PRO A 494 11.22 -8.45 -3.17
C PRO A 494 9.87 -9.15 -3.04
N ARG A 495 9.86 -10.47 -3.22
CA ARG A 495 8.64 -11.30 -3.27
C ARG A 495 8.73 -12.53 -2.38
N ALA A 496 7.57 -12.97 -1.91
CA ALA A 496 7.42 -14.23 -1.20
C ALA A 496 7.35 -15.41 -2.19
N ASP A 497 8.18 -16.42 -1.95
CA ASP A 497 8.22 -17.74 -2.61
C ASP A 497 8.54 -17.74 -4.12
N VAL A 498 8.79 -16.57 -4.71
CA VAL A 498 9.24 -16.38 -6.09
C VAL A 498 10.32 -15.31 -6.13
N THR A 499 11.06 -15.25 -7.23
CA THR A 499 11.96 -14.11 -7.50
C THR A 499 11.14 -12.83 -7.65
N PRO A 500 11.77 -11.64 -7.58
CA PRO A 500 11.08 -10.39 -7.93
C PRO A 500 10.22 -10.51 -9.19
N TYR A 501 10.78 -11.15 -10.23
CA TYR A 501 10.16 -11.30 -11.54
C TYR A 501 9.20 -12.49 -11.67
N GLY A 502 8.76 -13.08 -10.55
CA GLY A 502 7.79 -14.18 -10.53
C GLY A 502 8.33 -15.54 -10.95
N GLN A 503 9.65 -15.72 -11.01
CA GLN A 503 10.27 -17.00 -11.36
C GLN A 503 10.39 -17.91 -10.13
N PRO A 504 10.41 -19.25 -10.28
CA PRO A 504 10.70 -20.16 -9.19
C PRO A 504 12.10 -19.92 -8.58
N LEU A 505 12.18 -20.00 -7.26
CA LEU A 505 13.44 -19.84 -6.51
C LEU A 505 14.39 -21.03 -6.80
N ARG A 506 15.62 -20.74 -7.20
CA ARG A 506 16.64 -21.74 -7.53
C ARG A 506 18.03 -21.29 -7.12
N ILE A 507 18.79 -22.17 -6.46
CA ILE A 507 20.21 -21.95 -6.12
C ILE A 507 21.01 -23.16 -6.60
N ALA A 508 21.95 -22.95 -7.51
CA ALA A 508 22.79 -24.00 -8.12
C ALA A 508 21.99 -25.25 -8.56
N GLY A 509 20.94 -25.05 -9.35
CA GLY A 509 20.06 -26.12 -9.87
C GLY A 509 19.03 -26.67 -8.87
N ASN A 510 19.16 -26.38 -7.57
CA ASN A 510 18.19 -26.81 -6.56
C ASN A 510 17.00 -25.86 -6.50
N ALA A 511 15.79 -26.39 -6.68
CA ALA A 511 14.56 -25.61 -6.58
C ALA A 511 14.05 -25.53 -5.14
N TYR A 512 13.59 -24.34 -4.74
CA TYR A 512 13.01 -24.09 -3.42
C TYR A 512 11.54 -23.71 -3.56
N ALA A 513 10.71 -24.31 -2.70
CA ALA A 513 9.28 -24.05 -2.66
C ALA A 513 8.95 -22.71 -2.01
N TYR A 514 9.74 -22.36 -0.99
CA TYR A 514 9.47 -21.25 -0.10
C TYR A 514 10.72 -20.42 0.08
N GLY A 515 10.54 -19.13 0.24
CA GLY A 515 11.64 -18.21 0.47
C GLY A 515 11.27 -16.77 0.28
N ILE A 516 12.26 -15.89 0.35
CA ILE A 516 12.16 -14.51 -0.08
C ILE A 516 13.16 -14.31 -1.21
N GLY A 517 12.65 -13.95 -2.39
CA GLY A 517 13.46 -13.52 -3.52
C GLY A 517 13.63 -12.01 -3.51
N ALA A 518 14.85 -11.53 -3.71
CA ALA A 518 15.18 -10.09 -3.73
C ALA A 518 16.33 -9.81 -4.70
N HIS A 519 16.61 -8.54 -4.98
CA HIS A 519 17.92 -8.14 -5.49
C HIS A 519 18.95 -8.13 -4.36
N ALA A 520 20.23 -8.33 -4.68
CA ALA A 520 21.32 -7.90 -3.81
C ALA A 520 21.29 -6.37 -3.62
N ASP A 521 22.08 -5.86 -2.68
CA ASP A 521 21.92 -4.54 -2.08
C ASP A 521 20.54 -4.33 -1.44
N SER A 522 20.04 -5.38 -0.78
CA SER A 522 18.78 -5.34 -0.04
C SER A 522 18.97 -5.50 1.47
N ARG A 523 18.05 -4.88 2.22
CA ARG A 523 17.89 -5.02 3.67
C ARG A 523 16.42 -5.26 3.98
N LEU A 524 16.14 -6.44 4.51
CA LEU A 524 14.81 -6.83 4.98
C LEU A 524 14.80 -6.80 6.51
N GLU A 525 13.82 -6.15 7.10
CA GLU A 525 13.61 -6.09 8.55
C GLU A 525 12.44 -6.98 8.93
N ILE A 526 12.62 -7.82 9.95
CA ILE A 526 11.64 -8.80 10.39
C ILE A 526 11.32 -8.56 11.86
N LEU A 527 10.06 -8.22 12.12
CA LEU A 527 9.58 -7.99 13.47
C LEU A 527 9.30 -9.31 14.20
N THR A 528 10.27 -9.77 15.01
CA THR A 528 10.19 -11.02 15.78
C THR A 528 9.59 -10.83 17.16
N ARG A 529 9.62 -9.61 17.73
CA ARG A 529 9.10 -9.27 19.08
C ARG A 529 9.67 -10.13 20.23
N GLY A 530 10.82 -10.77 20.01
CA GLY A 530 11.38 -11.74 20.96
C GLY A 530 10.54 -13.02 21.14
N GLU A 531 9.63 -13.31 20.21
CA GLU A 531 8.74 -14.48 20.23
C GLU A 531 9.44 -15.78 19.79
N PHE A 532 10.63 -15.68 19.19
CA PHE A 532 11.34 -16.78 18.55
C PHE A 532 12.76 -16.91 19.09
N SER A 533 13.21 -18.15 19.23
CA SER A 533 14.51 -18.51 19.79
C SER A 533 15.57 -18.81 18.73
N LYS A 534 15.15 -19.19 17.52
CA LYS A 534 16.04 -19.66 16.45
C LYS A 534 15.59 -19.19 15.06
N PHE A 535 16.56 -18.83 14.22
CA PHE A 535 16.38 -18.55 12.80
C PHE A 535 17.18 -19.55 11.97
N SER A 536 16.61 -20.07 10.87
CA SER A 536 17.34 -20.91 9.91
C SER A 536 16.95 -20.60 8.48
N THR A 537 17.87 -20.72 7.52
CA THR A 537 17.64 -20.49 6.09
C THR A 537 18.73 -21.19 5.27
N SER A 538 18.46 -21.46 4.00
CA SER A 538 19.50 -21.69 2.99
C SER A 538 19.64 -20.44 2.13
N LEU A 539 20.82 -19.85 2.05
CA LEU A 539 21.06 -18.61 1.30
C LEU A 539 21.93 -18.84 0.08
N GLY A 540 21.77 -17.99 -0.94
CA GLY A 540 22.58 -18.02 -2.15
C GLY A 540 22.04 -17.12 -3.25
N LEU A 541 22.75 -17.07 -4.37
CA LEU A 541 22.32 -16.32 -5.55
C LEU A 541 21.30 -17.14 -6.33
N GLN A 542 20.28 -16.44 -6.84
CA GLN A 542 19.32 -17.03 -7.76
C GLN A 542 20.05 -17.45 -9.04
N GLU A 543 19.75 -18.67 -9.51
CA GLU A 543 20.15 -19.10 -10.84
C GLU A 543 19.52 -18.15 -11.87
N SER A 544 20.36 -17.40 -12.58
CA SER A 544 19.94 -16.57 -13.70
C SER A 544 20.74 -16.89 -14.95
N ASP A 545 20.07 -16.70 -16.07
CA ASP A 545 20.57 -16.87 -17.43
C ASP A 545 21.37 -15.66 -17.93
N ALA A 546 21.33 -14.49 -17.28
CA ALA A 546 22.03 -13.30 -17.80
C ALA A 546 22.21 -12.07 -16.87
N ARG A 547 22.08 -12.12 -15.53
CA ARG A 547 22.08 -10.88 -14.73
C ARG A 547 23.02 -10.90 -13.51
N GLY A 548 24.08 -10.09 -13.61
CA GLY A 548 24.98 -9.73 -12.51
C GLY A 548 26.33 -10.46 -12.53
N THR A 549 27.42 -9.72 -12.74
CA THR A 549 28.79 -10.18 -12.51
C THR A 549 29.30 -9.53 -11.23
N GLY A 550 29.15 -10.20 -10.09
CA GLY A 550 29.55 -9.66 -8.79
C GLY A 550 29.54 -10.74 -7.73
N THR A 551 30.19 -10.49 -6.59
CA THR A 551 30.03 -11.33 -5.41
C THR A 551 28.97 -10.72 -4.50
N THR A 552 28.27 -11.56 -3.75
CA THR A 552 27.31 -11.12 -2.73
C THR A 552 27.71 -11.71 -1.38
N VAL A 553 27.72 -10.85 -0.35
CA VAL A 553 27.90 -11.25 1.03
C VAL A 553 26.55 -11.15 1.74
N PHE A 554 26.14 -12.25 2.35
CA PHE A 554 24.91 -12.32 3.13
C PHE A 554 25.24 -12.11 4.60
N ARG A 555 24.40 -11.32 5.29
CA ARG A 555 24.52 -11.05 6.72
C ARG A 555 23.18 -11.17 7.39
N VAL A 556 23.21 -11.66 8.62
CA VAL A 556 22.06 -11.68 9.53
C VAL A 556 22.43 -10.88 10.77
N TYR A 557 21.60 -9.90 11.09
CA TYR A 557 21.71 -9.12 12.32
C TYR A 557 20.51 -9.38 13.22
N GLY A 558 20.71 -9.28 14.53
CA GLY A 558 19.64 -9.23 15.51
C GLY A 558 19.84 -8.02 16.41
N ASP A 559 18.85 -7.13 16.45
CA ASP A 559 18.90 -5.85 17.18
C ASP A 559 20.22 -5.09 16.89
N ALA A 560 20.53 -4.92 15.60
CA ALA A 560 21.77 -4.34 15.06
C ALA A 560 23.08 -5.12 15.33
N ARG A 561 23.07 -6.23 16.06
CA ARG A 561 24.25 -7.06 16.31
C ARG A 561 24.44 -8.08 15.20
N LEU A 562 25.64 -8.15 14.60
CA LEU A 562 25.97 -9.18 13.62
C LEU A 562 25.90 -10.57 14.27
N LEU A 563 25.10 -11.46 13.69
CA LEU A 563 24.97 -12.86 14.11
C LEU A 563 25.64 -13.82 13.12
N TYR A 564 25.66 -13.47 11.84
CA TYR A 564 26.24 -14.29 10.78
C TYR A 564 26.69 -13.43 9.60
N GLU A 565 27.78 -13.84 8.97
CA GLU A 565 28.27 -13.33 7.70
C GLU A 565 28.74 -14.53 6.84
N SER A 566 28.34 -14.56 5.56
CA SER A 566 28.81 -15.57 4.61
C SER A 566 30.19 -15.19 4.05
N ALA A 567 30.93 -16.19 3.53
CA ALA A 567 31.95 -15.87 2.54
C ALA A 567 31.31 -15.19 1.30
N PRO A 568 32.06 -14.43 0.49
CA PRO A 568 31.54 -13.89 -0.77
C PRO A 568 31.05 -15.02 -1.69
N MET A 569 29.80 -14.95 -2.13
CA MET A 569 29.15 -15.95 -2.98
C MET A 569 28.95 -15.44 -4.40
N ARG A 570 28.91 -16.35 -5.37
CA ARG A 570 28.69 -16.10 -6.80
C ARG A 570 27.56 -16.98 -7.35
N SER A 571 27.07 -16.61 -8.53
CA SER A 571 26.13 -17.46 -9.26
C SER A 571 26.77 -18.82 -9.57
N GLY A 572 26.04 -19.90 -9.32
CA GLY A 572 26.53 -21.28 -9.45
C GLY A 572 27.09 -21.89 -8.16
N ASP A 573 27.37 -21.09 -7.13
CA ASP A 573 27.77 -21.62 -5.83
C ASP A 573 26.59 -22.36 -5.17
N ALA A 574 26.92 -23.45 -4.46
CA ALA A 574 25.92 -24.19 -3.70
C ALA A 574 25.31 -23.31 -2.60
N ALA A 575 24.03 -23.58 -2.28
CA ALA A 575 23.36 -22.88 -1.19
C ALA A 575 24.08 -23.15 0.15
N VAL A 576 24.20 -22.10 0.97
CA VAL A 576 24.79 -22.20 2.31
C VAL A 576 23.66 -22.29 3.33
N ALA A 577 23.59 -23.41 4.06
CA ALA A 577 22.65 -23.57 5.15
C ALA A 577 23.14 -22.83 6.40
N VAL A 578 22.25 -22.06 7.00
CA VAL A 578 22.51 -21.22 8.17
C VAL A 578 21.49 -21.52 9.24
N GLU A 579 21.95 -21.69 10.47
CA GLU A 579 21.13 -21.94 11.63
C GLU A 579 21.70 -21.15 12.81
N LEU A 580 20.91 -20.22 13.36
CA LEU A 580 21.37 -19.22 14.32
C LEU A 580 20.47 -19.20 15.55
N PRO A 581 21.04 -19.25 16.76
CA PRO A 581 20.32 -18.86 17.96
C PRO A 581 20.08 -17.34 17.92
N ILE A 582 18.83 -16.91 18.01
CA ILE A 582 18.43 -15.50 18.04
C ILE A 582 17.87 -15.07 19.41
N GLY A 583 17.55 -16.03 20.30
CA GLY A 583 17.19 -15.75 21.69
C GLY A 583 15.90 -14.94 21.85
N LYS A 584 16.01 -13.66 22.18
CA LYS A 584 14.87 -12.72 22.33
C LYS A 584 15.01 -11.49 21.44
N VAL A 585 15.71 -11.63 20.31
CA VAL A 585 15.86 -10.54 19.34
C VAL A 585 14.50 -9.95 18.99
N GLY A 586 14.38 -8.63 19.03
CA GLY A 586 13.16 -7.89 18.69
C GLY A 586 12.98 -7.68 17.19
N VAL A 587 14.10 -7.44 16.49
CA VAL A 587 14.16 -7.26 15.04
C VAL A 587 15.34 -8.03 14.46
N LEU A 588 15.07 -8.91 13.49
CA LEU A 588 16.09 -9.50 12.63
C LEU A 588 16.23 -8.68 11.35
N GLU A 589 17.46 -8.51 10.88
CA GLU A 589 17.75 -7.84 9.60
C GLU A 589 18.52 -8.80 8.70
N LEU A 590 17.95 -9.08 7.52
CA LEU A 590 18.57 -9.90 6.47
C LEU A 590 19.15 -8.95 5.42
N VAL A 591 20.48 -8.96 5.30
CA VAL A 591 21.21 -8.06 4.39
C VAL A 591 21.93 -8.90 3.34
N ALA A 592 21.73 -8.57 2.08
CA ALA A 592 22.52 -9.11 0.97
C ALA A 592 23.22 -7.93 0.29
N ALA A 593 24.53 -7.83 0.40
CA ALA A 593 25.31 -6.72 -0.15
C ALA A 593 26.24 -7.21 -1.26
N THR A 594 26.33 -6.47 -2.37
CA THR A 594 27.25 -6.80 -3.47
C THR A 594 28.42 -5.81 -3.56
N ASP A 595 29.58 -6.29 -3.99
CA ASP A 595 30.85 -5.56 -3.99
C ASP A 595 31.01 -4.60 -5.19
N ALA A 596 30.29 -4.81 -6.29
CA ALA A 596 30.19 -3.88 -7.41
C ALA A 596 29.05 -4.25 -8.36
N VAL A 597 28.13 -3.31 -8.59
CA VAL A 597 27.18 -3.38 -9.71
C VAL A 597 27.65 -2.43 -10.80
N PRO A 598 27.95 -2.92 -12.03
CA PRO A 598 28.28 -2.05 -13.14
C PRO A 598 27.22 -0.95 -13.33
N ALA A 599 27.64 0.26 -13.71
CA ALA A 599 26.71 1.35 -13.93
C ALA A 599 25.64 0.96 -14.98
N GLY A 600 24.37 1.09 -14.61
CA GLY A 600 23.23 0.68 -15.46
C GLY A 600 22.85 -0.80 -15.39
N ALA A 601 23.58 -1.64 -14.64
CA ALA A 601 23.16 -3.01 -14.36
C ALA A 601 22.31 -3.07 -13.08
N LEU A 602 21.46 -4.09 -12.99
CA LEU A 602 20.77 -4.44 -11.75
C LEU A 602 21.67 -5.34 -10.88
N PRO A 603 21.58 -5.24 -9.54
CA PRO A 603 22.24 -6.20 -8.68
C PRO A 603 21.74 -7.62 -8.98
N PRO A 604 22.58 -8.65 -8.75
CA PRO A 604 22.17 -10.04 -8.92
C PRO A 604 20.96 -10.35 -8.03
N LEU A 605 20.15 -11.32 -8.46
CA LEU A 605 19.06 -11.81 -7.64
C LEU A 605 19.60 -12.74 -6.55
N VAL A 606 19.03 -12.64 -5.36
CA VAL A 606 19.38 -13.42 -4.18
C VAL A 606 18.16 -14.14 -3.65
N VAL A 607 18.41 -15.25 -2.98
CA VAL A 607 17.37 -16.10 -2.40
C VAL A 607 17.70 -16.37 -0.95
N TRP A 608 16.78 -16.00 -0.06
CA TRP A 608 16.70 -16.53 1.30
C TRP A 608 15.71 -17.68 1.27
N ALA A 609 16.18 -18.90 1.01
CA ALA A 609 15.34 -20.09 0.83
C ALA A 609 15.00 -20.74 2.16
N ASN A 610 13.75 -21.20 2.29
CA ASN A 610 13.18 -21.77 3.52
C ASN A 610 13.57 -21.00 4.81
N PRO A 611 13.39 -19.67 4.87
CA PRO A 611 13.71 -18.91 6.06
C PRO A 611 12.64 -19.17 7.12
N LEU A 612 13.04 -19.73 8.25
CA LEU A 612 12.18 -20.25 9.30
C LEU A 612 12.49 -19.59 10.66
N LEU A 613 11.44 -19.29 11.40
CA LEU A 613 11.50 -18.88 12.80
C LEU A 613 10.91 -19.98 13.70
N ARG A 614 11.62 -20.32 14.78
CA ARG A 614 11.22 -21.32 15.78
C ARG A 614 11.23 -20.77 17.20
#